data_AF-A0A6P2QIX2-F1
#
_entry.id   AF-A0A6P2QIX2-F1
#
_cell.length_a   1.000
_cell.length_b   1.000
_cell.length_c   1.000
_cell.angle_alpha   90.00
_cell.angle_beta   90.00
_cell.angle_gamma   90.00
#
_symmetry.space_group_name_H-M   'P 1'
#
loop_
_entity.id
_entity.type
_entity.pdbx_description
1 polymer ?
#
loop_
_entity_poly.entity_id
_entity_poly.type
_entity_poly.pdbx_seq_one_letter_code
_entity_poly.pdbx_strand_id
1 'polypeptide(L)'
;MSTVQNEIQVGASVSYELDLFGRVRRNVEAAQASSEQARDDFANARLVLTADLASSYFTLRELDTEIDVVRRSIDLQQKALDYVSTRHDLGAVSGLDLLQQRAQLDATRTQAQLLMQQRAQVETAIATLVGTPAPAFSLPPRVVPINAPALPAGMPSDLLQRRPDVASAERAMAAANAQIGVARAAYFPRIALSPDIGWDATRFSGLFTVPALLWSVGASVSQPLFQGGKLKAGVDFAQAGYVAAQASYRQTVLTAFQEVQNAVTGLSVLAQAAQQASAAVDDARKLVSLAQDRYAGGLTPFIDVLTAQQQLLTSERQAVQIQGQRAALVVFLAKALGGGWDGGAAPTDVAAAGPQPAASVGP
;
A
#
# COMPACT_ATOMS: atom_id res chain seq x y z
N MET A 1 16.94 59.12 48.71
CA MET A 1 16.28 59.55 47.46
C MET A 1 16.44 58.42 46.46
N SER A 2 15.35 57.93 45.88
CA SER A 2 15.39 56.93 44.80
C SER A 2 15.27 57.67 43.47
N THR A 3 16.29 57.59 42.62
CA THR A 3 16.22 58.07 41.24
C THR A 3 15.48 57.04 40.40
N VAL A 4 14.33 57.42 39.85
CA VAL A 4 13.64 56.62 38.83
C VAL A 4 14.32 56.86 37.49
N GLN A 5 14.92 55.81 36.93
CA GLN A 5 15.43 55.80 35.56
C GLN A 5 14.41 55.11 34.66
N ASN A 6 14.06 55.76 33.56
CA ASN A 6 13.24 55.19 32.49
C ASN A 6 14.12 55.01 31.26
N GLU A 7 13.92 53.93 30.53
CA GLU A 7 14.57 53.59 29.26
C GLU A 7 13.50 53.08 28.31
N ILE A 8 13.38 53.68 27.14
CA ILE A 8 12.37 53.35 26.14
C ILE A 8 13.10 53.10 24.82
N GLN A 9 13.10 51.85 24.39
CA GLN A 9 13.74 51.40 23.15
C GLN A 9 12.69 50.98 22.13
N VAL A 10 12.79 51.51 20.91
CA VAL A 10 11.99 51.08 19.75
C VAL A 10 12.93 50.88 18.58
N GLY A 11 13.03 49.67 18.05
CA GLY A 11 13.94 49.39 16.96
C GLY A 11 13.66 48.09 16.23
N ALA A 12 14.39 47.90 15.15
CA ALA A 12 14.47 46.68 14.38
C ALA A 12 15.90 46.13 14.46
N SER A 13 16.00 44.81 14.61
CA SER A 13 17.26 44.08 14.57
C SER A 13 17.19 43.03 13.47
N VAL A 14 18.34 42.74 12.86
CA VAL A 14 18.51 41.66 11.88
C VAL A 14 19.62 40.74 12.37
N SER A 15 19.48 39.44 12.17
CA SER A 15 20.56 38.47 12.40
C SER A 15 20.77 37.64 11.15
N TYR A 16 21.97 37.67 10.60
CA TYR A 16 22.31 37.01 9.33
C TYR A 16 23.62 36.22 9.45
N GLU A 17 23.56 34.91 9.21
CA GLU A 17 24.76 34.06 9.15
C GLU A 17 25.30 34.01 7.72
N LEU A 18 26.56 34.41 7.54
CA LEU A 18 27.24 34.31 6.26
C LEU A 18 27.64 32.85 5.98
N ASP A 19 27.02 32.24 4.96
CA ASP A 19 27.20 30.83 4.63
C ASP A 19 28.46 30.52 3.79
N LEU A 20 29.64 30.97 4.24
CA LEU A 20 30.91 30.80 3.53
C LEU A 20 31.30 29.32 3.37
N PHE A 21 31.01 28.51 4.39
CA PHE A 21 31.38 27.09 4.44
C PHE A 21 30.23 26.15 4.10
N GLY A 22 29.09 26.68 3.63
CA GLY A 22 27.99 25.89 3.08
C GLY A 22 27.10 25.20 4.12
N ARG A 23 27.22 25.52 5.41
CA ARG A 23 26.37 24.92 6.46
C ARG A 23 24.89 25.15 6.18
N VAL A 24 24.50 26.39 5.85
CA VAL A 24 23.09 26.74 5.60
C VAL A 24 22.63 26.10 4.30
N ARG A 25 23.40 26.20 3.22
CA ARG A 25 23.10 25.52 1.95
C ARG A 25 22.93 24.02 2.09
N ARG A 26 23.80 23.32 2.85
CA ARG A 26 23.66 21.87 3.10
C ARG A 26 22.46 21.53 3.98
N ASN A 27 22.08 22.40 4.92
CA ASN A 27 20.82 22.22 5.67
C ASN A 27 19.60 22.37 4.75
N VAL A 28 19.60 23.35 3.85
CA VAL A 28 18.54 23.53 2.85
C VAL A 28 18.47 22.34 1.90
N GLU A 29 19.61 21.85 1.41
CA GLU A 29 19.68 20.64 0.56
C GLU A 29 19.11 19.41 1.28
N ALA A 30 19.47 19.20 2.55
CA ALA A 30 18.90 18.11 3.35
C ALA A 30 17.38 18.25 3.52
N ALA A 31 16.89 19.46 3.83
CA ALA A 31 15.47 19.72 3.99
C ALA A 31 14.68 19.55 2.67
N GLN A 32 15.27 19.95 1.54
CA GLN A 32 14.69 19.75 0.22
C GLN A 32 14.57 18.26 -0.12
N ALA A 33 15.64 17.49 0.10
CA ALA A 33 15.61 16.03 -0.10
C ALA A 33 14.57 15.35 0.81
N SER A 34 14.45 15.77 2.09
CA SER A 34 13.38 15.26 2.97
C SER A 34 11.97 15.65 2.51
N SER A 35 11.80 16.83 1.90
CA SER A 35 10.51 17.22 1.30
C SER A 35 10.15 16.36 0.09
N GLU A 36 11.14 16.02 -0.74
CA GLU A 36 10.94 15.15 -1.90
C GLU A 36 10.66 13.70 -1.45
N GLN A 37 11.35 13.22 -0.43
CA GLN A 37 11.07 11.95 0.23
C GLN A 37 9.60 11.88 0.69
N ALA A 38 9.10 12.90 1.39
CA ALA A 38 7.72 12.93 1.88
C ALA A 38 6.68 12.89 0.73
N ARG A 39 6.99 13.51 -0.41
CA ARG A 39 6.16 13.43 -1.61
C ARG A 39 6.13 12.01 -2.18
N ASP A 40 7.28 11.36 -2.23
CA ASP A 40 7.40 10.00 -2.76
C ASP A 40 6.77 8.97 -1.79
N ASP A 41 6.86 9.19 -0.47
CA ASP A 41 6.15 8.44 0.57
C ASP A 41 4.63 8.55 0.40
N PHE A 42 4.10 9.75 0.10
CA PHE A 42 2.68 9.93 -0.20
C PHE A 42 2.26 9.15 -1.45
N ALA A 43 3.05 9.21 -2.52
CA ALA A 43 2.78 8.44 -3.74
C ALA A 43 2.81 6.93 -3.47
N ASN A 44 3.74 6.45 -2.65
CA ASN A 44 3.80 5.05 -2.22
C ASN A 44 2.55 4.66 -1.41
N ALA A 45 2.17 5.47 -0.43
CA ALA A 45 0.98 5.22 0.40
C ALA A 45 -0.30 5.13 -0.46
N ARG A 46 -0.45 6.01 -1.46
CA ARG A 46 -1.56 5.97 -2.41
C ARG A 46 -1.54 4.69 -3.27
N LEU A 47 -0.37 4.27 -3.75
CA LEU A 47 -0.22 3.04 -4.52
C LEU A 47 -0.58 1.81 -3.68
N VAL A 48 -0.06 1.72 -2.46
CA VAL A 48 -0.36 0.64 -1.50
C VAL A 48 -1.85 0.60 -1.20
N LEU A 49 -2.47 1.74 -0.85
CA LEU A 49 -3.91 1.83 -0.57
C LEU A 49 -4.75 1.34 -1.75
N THR A 50 -4.42 1.77 -2.97
CA THR A 50 -5.16 1.38 -4.18
C THR A 50 -5.01 -0.12 -4.47
N ALA A 51 -3.80 -0.67 -4.29
CA ALA A 51 -3.54 -2.08 -4.47
C ALA A 51 -4.24 -2.94 -3.40
N ASP A 52 -4.23 -2.52 -2.14
CA ASP A 52 -4.90 -3.23 -1.05
C ASP A 52 -6.43 -3.23 -1.24
N LEU A 53 -6.99 -2.11 -1.71
CA LEU A 53 -8.40 -2.00 -2.07
C LEU A 53 -8.75 -2.94 -3.24
N ALA A 54 -7.95 -2.92 -4.31
CA ALA A 54 -8.17 -3.78 -5.47
C ALA A 54 -8.05 -5.28 -5.11
N SER A 55 -7.05 -5.65 -4.30
CA SER A 55 -6.86 -7.02 -3.81
C SER A 55 -8.06 -7.47 -2.97
N SER A 56 -8.47 -6.65 -2.00
CA SER A 56 -9.65 -6.93 -1.16
C SER A 56 -10.92 -7.09 -2.00
N TYR A 57 -11.10 -6.25 -3.03
CA TYR A 57 -12.23 -6.37 -3.94
C TYR A 57 -12.21 -7.70 -4.70
N PHE A 58 -11.08 -8.13 -5.24
CA PHE A 58 -11.00 -9.43 -5.93
C PHE A 58 -11.21 -10.61 -4.97
N THR A 59 -10.68 -10.57 -3.75
CA THR A 59 -10.96 -11.58 -2.72
C THR A 59 -12.46 -11.62 -2.37
N LEU A 60 -13.13 -10.47 -2.29
CA LEU A 60 -14.59 -10.45 -2.08
C LEU A 60 -15.35 -11.14 -3.22
N ARG A 61 -14.93 -10.94 -4.48
CA ARG A 61 -15.57 -11.56 -5.65
C ARG A 61 -15.25 -13.04 -5.81
N GLU A 62 -14.06 -13.46 -5.40
CA GLU A 62 -13.73 -14.87 -5.21
C GLU A 62 -14.70 -15.51 -4.21
N LEU A 63 -14.85 -14.92 -3.02
CA LEU A 63 -15.76 -15.41 -1.98
C LEU A 63 -17.22 -15.42 -2.44
N ASP A 64 -17.69 -14.41 -3.17
CA ASP A 64 -19.03 -14.41 -3.79
C ASP A 64 -19.24 -15.64 -4.69
N THR A 65 -18.23 -15.95 -5.50
CA THR A 65 -18.26 -17.09 -6.44
C THR A 65 -18.16 -18.42 -5.70
N GLU A 66 -17.34 -18.51 -4.65
CA GLU A 66 -17.21 -19.71 -3.83
C GLU A 66 -18.49 -20.00 -3.04
N ILE A 67 -19.14 -18.96 -2.50
CA ILE A 67 -20.45 -19.06 -1.85
C ILE A 67 -21.50 -19.57 -2.83
N ASP A 68 -21.50 -19.10 -4.08
CA ASP A 68 -22.40 -19.59 -5.12
C ASP A 68 -22.21 -21.09 -5.42
N VAL A 69 -20.95 -21.53 -5.58
CA VAL A 69 -20.61 -22.95 -5.76
C VAL A 69 -21.15 -23.80 -4.60
N VAL A 70 -20.90 -23.38 -3.36
CA VAL A 70 -21.36 -24.10 -2.17
C VAL A 70 -22.90 -24.11 -2.09
N ARG A 71 -23.57 -22.99 -2.39
CA ARG A 71 -25.04 -22.92 -2.41
C ARG A 71 -25.67 -23.84 -3.45
N ARG A 72 -25.14 -23.88 -4.67
CA ARG A 72 -25.59 -24.83 -5.69
C ARG A 72 -25.42 -26.28 -5.23
N SER A 73 -24.33 -26.58 -4.51
CA SER A 73 -24.12 -27.90 -3.91
C SER A 73 -25.13 -28.22 -2.80
N ILE A 74 -25.46 -27.25 -1.94
CA ILE A 74 -26.53 -27.40 -0.91
C ILE A 74 -27.87 -27.72 -1.57
N ASP A 75 -28.24 -27.02 -2.65
CA ASP A 75 -29.50 -27.25 -3.35
C ASP A 75 -29.57 -28.66 -3.95
N LEU A 76 -28.47 -29.15 -4.53
CA LEU A 76 -28.37 -30.51 -5.06
C LEU A 76 -28.41 -31.56 -3.93
N GLN A 77 -27.71 -31.32 -2.83
CA GLN A 77 -27.67 -32.22 -1.68
C GLN A 77 -29.01 -32.27 -0.93
N GLN A 78 -29.78 -31.16 -0.90
CA GLN A 78 -31.13 -31.16 -0.35
C GLN A 78 -32.07 -32.03 -1.20
N LYS A 79 -32.03 -31.89 -2.53
CA LYS A 79 -32.82 -32.75 -3.43
C LYS A 79 -32.45 -34.23 -3.28
N ALA A 80 -31.15 -34.52 -3.12
CA ALA A 80 -30.68 -35.87 -2.86
C ALA A 80 -31.15 -36.40 -1.49
N LEU A 81 -31.19 -35.55 -0.45
CA LEU A 81 -31.74 -35.92 0.85
C LEU A 81 -33.24 -36.24 0.77
N ASP A 82 -34.02 -35.42 0.07
CA ASP A 82 -35.46 -35.64 -0.11
C ASP A 82 -35.73 -36.98 -0.84
N TYR A 83 -34.93 -37.29 -1.86
CA TYR A 83 -34.98 -38.54 -2.60
C TYR A 83 -34.62 -39.75 -1.72
N VAL A 84 -33.52 -39.69 -0.98
CA VAL A 84 -33.06 -40.77 -0.09
C VAL A 84 -34.06 -40.97 1.06
N SER A 85 -34.62 -39.89 1.63
CA SER A 85 -35.66 -39.96 2.65
C SER A 85 -36.90 -40.70 2.15
N THR A 86 -37.40 -40.33 0.97
CA THR A 86 -38.58 -40.99 0.38
C THR A 86 -38.34 -42.49 0.17
N ARG A 87 -37.16 -42.88 -0.31
CA ARG A 87 -36.82 -44.30 -0.47
C ARG A 87 -36.66 -45.02 0.86
N HIS A 88 -36.15 -44.34 1.90
CA HIS A 88 -35.98 -44.92 3.22
C HIS A 88 -37.34 -45.19 3.88
N ASP A 89 -38.28 -44.25 3.76
CA ASP A 89 -39.64 -44.37 4.27
C ASP A 89 -40.42 -45.53 3.60
N LEU A 90 -40.08 -45.82 2.34
CA LEU A 90 -40.58 -46.98 1.59
C LEU A 90 -39.80 -48.28 1.86
N GLY A 91 -38.81 -48.27 2.75
CA GLY A 91 -37.97 -49.42 3.10
C GLY A 91 -36.96 -49.84 2.03
N ALA A 92 -36.72 -49.02 1.01
CA ALA A 92 -35.89 -49.34 -0.16
C ALA A 92 -34.41 -48.96 -0.03
N VAL A 93 -34.03 -48.16 0.98
CA VAL A 93 -32.64 -47.79 1.30
C VAL A 93 -32.41 -47.80 2.81
N SER A 94 -31.15 -47.94 3.22
CA SER A 94 -30.78 -48.06 4.62
C SER A 94 -30.84 -46.72 5.37
N GLY A 95 -31.01 -46.76 6.69
CA GLY A 95 -30.88 -45.55 7.53
C GLY A 95 -29.46 -44.97 7.52
N LEU A 96 -28.46 -45.77 7.15
CA LEU A 96 -27.09 -45.32 6.95
C LEU A 96 -26.99 -44.32 5.79
N ASP A 97 -27.62 -44.62 4.65
CA ASP A 97 -27.61 -43.74 3.47
C ASP A 97 -28.25 -42.38 3.78
N LEU A 98 -29.36 -42.40 4.53
CA LEU A 98 -30.06 -41.19 4.99
C LEU A 98 -29.17 -40.33 5.90
N LEU A 99 -28.54 -40.94 6.90
CA LEU A 99 -27.67 -40.22 7.84
C LEU A 99 -26.41 -39.70 7.16
N GLN A 100 -25.83 -40.43 6.21
CA GLN A 100 -24.68 -39.97 5.42
C GLN A 100 -25.05 -38.74 4.58
N GLN A 101 -26.18 -38.78 3.86
CA GLN A 101 -26.64 -37.64 3.07
C GLN A 101 -26.92 -36.42 3.95
N ARG A 102 -27.55 -36.62 5.11
CA ARG A 102 -27.84 -35.54 6.05
C ARG A 102 -26.56 -34.91 6.63
N ALA A 103 -25.60 -35.75 7.05
CA ALA A 103 -24.31 -35.27 7.54
C ALA A 103 -23.55 -34.46 6.49
N GLN A 104 -23.56 -34.90 5.22
CA GLN A 104 -22.96 -34.19 4.10
C GLN A 104 -23.60 -32.82 3.86
N LEU A 105 -24.92 -32.74 3.90
CA LEU A 105 -25.67 -31.50 3.76
C LEU A 105 -25.35 -30.52 4.88
N ASP A 106 -25.32 -31.00 6.13
CA ASP A 106 -25.04 -30.17 7.30
C ASP A 106 -23.58 -29.66 7.30
N ALA A 107 -22.63 -30.49 6.84
CA ALA A 107 -21.24 -30.07 6.63
C ALA A 107 -21.13 -28.97 5.56
N THR A 108 -21.82 -29.12 4.42
CA THR A 108 -21.81 -28.13 3.33
C THR A 108 -22.48 -26.82 3.75
N ARG A 109 -23.57 -26.89 4.52
CA ARG A 109 -24.21 -25.70 5.14
C ARG A 109 -23.28 -24.97 6.09
N THR A 110 -22.53 -25.71 6.92
CA THR A 110 -21.53 -25.13 7.81
C THR A 110 -20.46 -24.37 7.02
N GLN A 111 -19.97 -24.97 5.93
CA GLN A 111 -19.01 -24.32 5.04
C GLN A 111 -19.54 -23.02 4.43
N ALA A 112 -20.82 -22.97 4.03
CA ALA A 112 -21.44 -21.73 3.55
C ALA A 112 -21.43 -20.62 4.61
N GLN A 113 -21.70 -20.95 5.89
CA GLN A 113 -21.67 -19.97 6.98
C GLN A 113 -20.26 -19.42 7.21
N LEU A 114 -19.24 -20.28 7.14
CA LEU A 114 -17.84 -19.86 7.26
C LEU A 114 -17.43 -18.91 6.13
N LEU A 115 -17.83 -19.20 4.89
CA LEU A 115 -17.55 -18.31 3.76
C LEU A 115 -18.30 -16.97 3.87
N MET A 116 -19.55 -16.98 4.34
CA MET A 116 -20.30 -15.73 4.60
C MET A 116 -19.61 -14.87 5.65
N GLN A 117 -19.04 -15.50 6.69
CA GLN A 117 -18.27 -14.80 7.71
C GLN A 117 -16.99 -14.18 7.14
N GLN A 118 -16.22 -14.93 6.33
CA GLN A 118 -15.03 -14.42 5.66
C GLN A 118 -15.36 -13.25 4.71
N ARG A 119 -16.45 -13.38 3.96
CA ARG A 119 -16.93 -12.32 3.07
C ARG A 119 -17.23 -11.03 3.84
N ALA A 120 -17.90 -11.13 4.99
CA ALA A 120 -18.21 -9.97 5.84
C ALA A 120 -16.94 -9.30 6.40
N GLN A 121 -15.90 -10.09 6.72
CA GLN A 121 -14.61 -9.55 7.15
C GLN A 121 -13.93 -8.74 6.03
N VAL A 122 -13.92 -9.28 4.80
CA VAL A 122 -13.35 -8.59 3.64
C VAL A 122 -14.14 -7.33 3.29
N GLU A 123 -15.47 -7.38 3.37
CA GLU A 123 -16.34 -6.20 3.15
C GLU A 123 -16.07 -5.10 4.18
N THR A 124 -15.86 -5.46 5.44
CA THR A 124 -15.46 -4.54 6.52
C THR A 124 -14.07 -3.94 6.28
N ALA A 125 -13.13 -4.73 5.77
CA ALA A 125 -11.80 -4.23 5.39
C ALA A 125 -11.89 -3.21 4.24
N ILE A 126 -12.71 -3.50 3.21
CA ILE A 126 -12.96 -2.54 2.12
C ILE A 126 -13.58 -1.25 2.65
N ALA A 127 -14.57 -1.32 3.54
CA ALA A 127 -15.19 -0.15 4.16
C ALA A 127 -14.14 0.76 4.83
N THR A 128 -13.18 0.15 5.54
CA THR A 128 -12.07 0.86 6.18
C THR A 128 -11.14 1.52 5.15
N LEU A 129 -10.79 0.80 4.07
CA LEU A 129 -9.92 1.33 3.01
C LEU A 129 -10.54 2.49 2.24
N VAL A 130 -11.88 2.54 2.12
CA VAL A 130 -12.59 3.67 1.49
C VAL A 130 -13.00 4.76 2.48
N GLY A 131 -12.62 4.65 3.76
CA GLY A 131 -12.88 5.67 4.78
C GLY A 131 -14.33 5.73 5.26
N THR A 132 -15.08 4.64 5.17
CA THR A 132 -16.48 4.56 5.61
C THR A 132 -16.64 3.62 6.81
N PRO A 133 -17.46 3.97 7.82
CA PRO A 133 -17.80 3.04 8.90
C PRO A 133 -18.46 1.78 8.34
N ALA A 134 -18.00 0.60 8.78
CA ALA A 134 -18.46 -0.69 8.25
C ALA A 134 -19.99 -0.89 8.23
N PRO A 135 -20.78 -0.46 9.25
CA PRO A 135 -22.24 -0.60 9.20
C PRO A 135 -22.95 0.22 8.10
N ALA A 136 -22.28 1.23 7.54
CA ALA A 136 -22.82 2.11 6.50
C ALA A 136 -22.35 1.74 5.09
N PHE A 137 -21.53 0.69 4.95
CA PHE A 137 -20.97 0.23 3.69
C PHE A 137 -21.53 -1.14 3.33
N SER A 138 -21.90 -1.34 2.06
CA SER A 138 -22.27 -2.67 1.57
C SER A 138 -21.98 -2.81 0.09
N LEU A 139 -21.53 -3.99 -0.30
CA LEU A 139 -21.35 -4.43 -1.66
C LEU A 139 -22.24 -5.66 -1.93
N PRO A 140 -23.21 -5.57 -2.85
CA PRO A 140 -24.05 -6.71 -3.16
C PRO A 140 -23.22 -7.88 -3.71
N PRO A 141 -23.59 -9.13 -3.40
CA PRO A 141 -22.94 -10.30 -3.98
C PRO A 141 -23.04 -10.26 -5.51
N ARG A 142 -21.93 -10.58 -6.19
CA ARG A 142 -21.87 -10.62 -7.65
C ARG A 142 -20.96 -11.74 -8.11
N VAL A 143 -21.55 -12.71 -8.81
CA VAL A 143 -20.83 -13.81 -9.46
C VAL A 143 -20.45 -13.36 -10.87
N VAL A 144 -19.18 -13.02 -11.06
CA VAL A 144 -18.62 -12.63 -12.36
C VAL A 144 -17.29 -13.34 -12.60
N PRO A 145 -16.96 -13.68 -13.86
CA PRO A 145 -15.66 -14.24 -14.18
C PRO A 145 -14.54 -13.30 -13.71
N ILE A 146 -13.63 -13.83 -12.90
CA ILE A 146 -12.44 -13.13 -12.44
C ILE A 146 -11.40 -13.20 -13.56
N ASN A 147 -11.35 -12.18 -14.41
CA ASN A 147 -10.41 -12.11 -15.52
C ASN A 147 -9.15 -11.36 -15.10
N ALA A 148 -8.04 -12.07 -14.99
CA ALA A 148 -6.71 -11.48 -14.80
C ALA A 148 -6.22 -10.87 -16.14
N PRO A 149 -5.81 -9.58 -16.17
CA PRO A 149 -5.17 -8.97 -17.34
C PRO A 149 -3.94 -9.77 -17.82
N ALA A 150 -3.72 -9.81 -19.13
CA ALA A 150 -2.55 -10.46 -19.72
C ALA A 150 -1.27 -9.63 -19.51
N LEU A 151 -0.18 -10.28 -19.13
CA LEU A 151 1.11 -9.63 -18.92
C LEU A 151 1.87 -9.36 -20.24
N PRO A 152 2.50 -8.19 -20.42
CA PRO A 152 3.42 -7.95 -21.52
C PRO A 152 4.73 -8.74 -21.29
N ALA A 153 5.31 -9.26 -22.37
CA ALA A 153 6.59 -9.93 -22.31
C ALA A 153 7.73 -8.92 -22.16
N GLY A 154 8.62 -9.15 -21.20
CA GLY A 154 9.80 -8.32 -20.93
C GLY A 154 9.49 -7.14 -20.03
N MET A 155 9.85 -7.25 -18.74
CA MET A 155 9.84 -6.09 -17.84
C MET A 155 11.22 -5.43 -17.85
N PRO A 156 11.34 -4.19 -18.35
CA PRO A 156 12.59 -3.45 -18.25
C PRO A 156 12.97 -3.25 -16.78
N SER A 157 14.27 -3.34 -16.48
CA SER A 157 14.84 -2.89 -15.19
C SER A 157 14.44 -1.44 -14.85
N ASP A 158 14.12 -0.65 -15.87
CA ASP A 158 13.72 0.74 -15.76
C ASP A 158 12.37 0.92 -15.04
N LEU A 159 11.53 -0.14 -14.95
CA LEU A 159 10.28 -0.08 -14.19
C LEU A 159 10.52 0.02 -12.68
N LEU A 160 11.68 -0.42 -12.18
CA LEU A 160 12.00 -0.31 -10.75
C LEU A 160 12.35 1.12 -10.34
N GLN A 161 12.85 1.95 -11.27
CA GLN A 161 13.07 3.38 -11.03
C GLN A 161 11.75 4.15 -10.90
N ARG A 162 10.62 3.56 -11.31
CA ARG A 162 9.29 4.18 -11.20
C ARG A 162 8.65 3.97 -9.84
N ARG A 163 9.21 3.09 -8.99
CA ARG A 163 8.59 2.80 -7.70
C ARG A 163 8.81 3.97 -6.72
N PRO A 164 7.73 4.49 -6.12
CA PRO A 164 7.86 5.60 -5.17
C PRO A 164 8.64 5.25 -3.88
N ASP A 165 8.64 3.99 -3.45
CA ASP A 165 9.41 3.55 -2.27
C ASP A 165 10.93 3.58 -2.50
N VAL A 166 11.39 3.19 -3.70
CA VAL A 166 12.79 3.28 -4.11
C VAL A 166 13.22 4.75 -4.22
N ALA A 167 12.39 5.60 -4.83
CA ALA A 167 12.63 7.04 -4.93
C ALA A 167 12.72 7.69 -3.55
N SER A 168 11.79 7.38 -2.64
CA SER A 168 11.83 7.84 -1.25
C SER A 168 13.13 7.44 -0.55
N ALA A 169 13.55 6.18 -0.66
CA ALA A 169 14.78 5.71 -0.04
C ALA A 169 16.04 6.38 -0.61
N GLU A 170 16.06 6.71 -1.90
CA GLU A 170 17.12 7.50 -2.53
C GLU A 170 17.17 8.93 -1.96
N ARG A 171 16.01 9.60 -1.82
CA ARG A 171 15.92 10.95 -1.24
C ARG A 171 16.34 10.97 0.23
N ALA A 172 16.00 9.94 1.00
CA ALA A 172 16.47 9.75 2.36
C ALA A 172 18.01 9.65 2.43
N MET A 173 18.61 8.90 1.50
CA MET A 173 20.07 8.78 1.37
C MET A 173 20.71 10.13 1.00
N ALA A 174 20.11 10.89 0.09
CA ALA A 174 20.57 12.22 -0.30
C ALA A 174 20.52 13.21 0.88
N ALA A 175 19.43 13.20 1.67
CA ALA A 175 19.31 14.00 2.88
C ALA A 175 20.42 13.67 3.90
N ALA A 176 20.68 12.38 4.13
CA ALA A 176 21.76 11.92 5.01
C ALA A 176 23.15 12.35 4.51
N ASN A 177 23.38 12.34 3.20
CA ASN A 177 24.64 12.81 2.62
C ASN A 177 24.84 14.33 2.85
N ALA A 178 23.79 15.13 2.67
CA ALA A 178 23.85 16.57 2.93
C ALA A 178 24.14 16.89 4.41
N GLN A 179 23.63 16.07 5.34
CA GLN A 179 23.93 16.18 6.77
C GLN A 179 25.41 15.95 7.10
N ILE A 180 26.14 15.12 6.35
CA ILE A 180 27.60 15.01 6.47
C ILE A 180 28.25 16.38 6.19
N GLY A 181 27.77 17.07 5.16
CA GLY A 181 28.22 18.43 4.83
C GLY A 181 27.95 19.42 5.97
N VAL A 182 26.78 19.35 6.60
CA VAL A 182 26.45 20.16 7.78
C VAL A 182 27.38 19.88 8.95
N ALA A 183 27.66 18.60 9.24
CA ALA A 183 28.56 18.20 10.31
C ALA A 183 30.01 18.63 10.04
N ARG A 184 30.48 18.52 8.79
CA ARG A 184 31.80 18.99 8.36
C ARG A 184 31.93 20.51 8.46
N ALA A 185 30.87 21.26 8.15
CA ALA A 185 30.88 22.72 8.28
C ALA A 185 31.09 23.20 9.72
N ALA A 186 30.80 22.38 10.73
CA ALA A 186 31.04 22.71 12.14
C ALA A 186 32.53 22.81 12.54
N TYR A 187 33.46 22.39 11.66
CA TYR A 187 34.90 22.61 11.85
C TYR A 187 35.36 24.03 11.50
N PHE A 188 34.55 24.80 10.77
CA PHE A 188 34.92 26.11 10.26
C PHE A 188 34.30 27.25 11.09
N PRO A 189 34.88 28.46 11.04
CA PRO A 189 34.32 29.62 11.71
C PRO A 189 32.88 29.92 11.27
N ARG A 190 32.02 30.31 12.21
CA ARG A 190 30.71 30.88 11.92
C ARG A 190 30.79 32.39 12.02
N ILE A 191 30.32 33.08 10.98
CA ILE A 191 30.30 34.53 10.91
C ILE A 191 28.84 34.98 10.92
N ALA A 192 28.45 35.73 11.95
CA ALA A 192 27.12 36.31 12.08
C ALA A 192 27.21 37.83 12.04
N LEU A 193 26.37 38.44 11.21
CA LEU A 193 26.15 39.88 11.12
C LEU A 193 24.87 40.22 11.88
N SER A 194 24.96 41.20 12.77
CA SER A 194 23.85 41.71 13.56
C SER A 194 23.78 43.22 13.43
N PRO A 195 23.14 43.76 12.37
CA PRO A 195 22.84 45.17 12.29
C PRO A 195 21.54 45.48 13.05
N ASP A 196 21.57 46.58 13.79
CA ASP A 196 20.47 47.07 14.61
C ASP A 196 20.24 48.56 14.31
N ILE A 197 18.98 48.98 14.29
CA ILE A 197 18.60 50.39 14.16
C ILE A 197 17.35 50.66 14.98
N GLY A 198 17.35 51.77 15.73
CA GLY A 198 16.23 52.13 16.57
C GLY A 198 16.41 53.46 17.26
N TRP A 199 15.53 53.73 18.21
CA TRP A 199 15.59 54.90 19.07
C TRP A 199 15.67 54.45 20.52
N ASP A 200 16.53 55.09 21.29
CA ASP A 200 16.67 54.91 22.73
C ASP A 200 16.50 56.26 23.43
N ALA A 201 15.53 56.35 24.34
CA ALA A 201 15.23 57.58 25.06
C ALA A 201 14.82 57.32 26.51
N THR A 202 15.22 58.22 27.40
CA THR A 202 14.81 58.18 28.82
C THR A 202 13.43 58.80 29.09
N ARG A 203 12.79 59.37 28.05
CA ARG A 203 11.47 60.01 28.10
C ARG A 203 10.73 59.79 26.79
N PHE A 204 9.43 59.52 26.86
CA PHE A 204 8.60 59.28 25.68
C PHE A 204 8.59 60.46 24.70
N SER A 205 8.63 61.69 25.20
CA SER A 205 8.67 62.91 24.36
C SER A 205 9.96 63.08 23.56
N GLY A 206 11.02 62.33 23.90
CA GLY A 206 12.29 62.31 23.16
C GLY A 206 12.41 61.15 22.17
N LEU A 207 11.42 60.25 22.14
CA LEU A 207 11.38 59.11 21.23
C LEU A 207 11.17 59.60 19.78
N PHE A 208 11.77 58.90 18.81
CA PHE A 208 11.75 59.26 17.38
C PHE A 208 12.42 60.61 17.02
N THR A 209 13.35 61.08 17.85
CA THR A 209 14.18 62.25 17.53
C THR A 209 15.54 61.83 16.95
N VAL A 210 16.20 62.72 16.20
CA VAL A 210 17.54 62.44 15.64
C VAL A 210 18.59 62.14 16.72
N PRO A 211 18.64 62.86 17.86
CA PRO A 211 19.58 62.53 18.94
C PRO A 211 19.30 61.19 19.63
N ALA A 212 18.05 60.71 19.57
CA ALA A 212 17.67 59.40 20.10
C ALA A 212 17.90 58.26 19.11
N LEU A 213 18.25 58.53 17.84
CA LEU A 213 18.49 57.51 16.82
C LEU A 213 19.82 56.80 17.10
N LEU A 214 19.76 55.49 17.35
CA LEU A 214 20.90 54.60 17.51
C LEU A 214 20.92 53.58 16.38
N TRP A 215 22.10 53.34 15.84
CA TRP A 215 22.33 52.23 14.91
C TRP A 215 23.70 51.60 15.20
N SER A 216 23.80 50.30 14.99
CA SER A 216 25.04 49.55 15.12
C SER A 216 25.11 48.46 14.07
N VAL A 217 26.32 48.13 13.64
CA VAL A 217 26.58 46.95 12.81
C VAL A 217 27.63 46.12 13.51
N GLY A 218 27.19 45.02 14.11
CA GLY A 218 28.07 44.05 14.76
C GLY A 218 28.40 42.87 13.83
N ALA A 219 29.62 42.38 13.90
CA ALA A 219 30.01 41.10 13.33
C ALA A 219 30.62 40.23 14.43
N SER A 220 30.21 38.98 14.52
CA SER A 220 30.81 38.00 15.43
C SER A 220 31.34 36.82 14.63
N VAL A 221 32.55 36.37 14.99
CA VAL A 221 33.17 35.18 14.44
C VAL A 221 33.37 34.21 15.59
N SER A 222 32.80 33.01 15.48
CA SER A 222 32.98 31.94 16.46
C SER A 222 33.59 30.72 15.80
N GLN A 223 34.72 30.26 16.33
CA GLN A 223 35.37 29.03 15.88
C GLN A 223 35.71 28.17 17.10
N PRO A 224 35.26 26.91 17.13
CA PRO A 224 35.67 26.00 18.18
C PRO A 224 37.14 25.60 18.02
N LEU A 225 37.98 25.91 19.00
CA LEU A 225 39.38 25.50 19.02
C LEU A 225 39.56 24.09 19.60
N PHE A 226 38.81 23.77 20.66
CA PHE A 226 38.84 22.46 21.31
C PHE A 226 37.44 22.07 21.79
N GLN A 227 36.98 20.88 21.40
CA GLN A 227 35.69 20.32 21.84
C GLN A 227 35.81 18.84 22.25
N GLY A 228 36.99 18.38 22.67
CA GLY A 228 37.18 17.01 23.17
C GLY A 228 36.72 15.90 22.22
N GLY A 229 36.88 16.07 20.91
CA GLY A 229 36.46 15.10 19.89
C GLY A 229 34.99 15.17 19.46
N LYS A 230 34.16 16.04 20.06
CA LYS A 230 32.73 16.18 19.71
C LYS A 230 32.47 16.42 18.22
N LEU A 231 33.27 17.26 17.56
CA LEU A 231 33.11 17.53 16.12
C LEU A 231 33.40 16.29 15.26
N LYS A 232 34.45 15.53 15.63
CA LYS A 232 34.79 14.28 14.96
C LYS A 232 33.67 13.26 15.13
N ALA A 233 33.21 13.07 16.37
CA ALA A 233 32.09 12.18 16.67
C ALA A 233 30.81 12.60 15.91
N GLY A 234 30.55 13.90 15.73
CA GLY A 234 29.43 14.39 14.94
C GLY A 234 29.52 14.05 13.45
N VAL A 235 30.71 14.14 12.85
CA VAL A 235 30.94 13.71 11.46
C VAL A 235 30.85 12.19 11.35
N ASP A 236 31.47 11.45 12.27
CA ASP A 236 31.43 9.99 12.29
C ASP A 236 29.97 9.49 12.46
N PHE A 237 29.16 10.17 13.28
CA PHE A 237 27.71 9.92 13.42
C PHE A 237 26.94 10.19 12.12
N ALA A 238 27.15 11.34 11.47
CA ALA A 238 26.48 11.66 10.21
C ALA A 238 26.88 10.67 9.08
N GLN A 239 28.16 10.27 9.04
CA GLN A 239 28.66 9.28 8.10
C GLN A 239 28.02 7.91 8.33
N ALA A 240 27.88 7.48 9.59
CA ALA A 240 27.16 6.25 9.93
C ALA A 240 25.68 6.32 9.54
N GLY A 241 25.03 7.47 9.73
CA GLY A 241 23.66 7.72 9.26
C GLY A 241 23.51 7.55 7.75
N TYR A 242 24.44 8.08 6.96
CA TYR A 242 24.46 7.87 5.51
C TYR A 242 24.69 6.40 5.12
N VAL A 243 25.58 5.68 5.80
CA VAL A 243 25.79 4.23 5.56
C VAL A 243 24.50 3.44 5.83
N ALA A 244 23.77 3.77 6.91
CA ALA A 244 22.48 3.17 7.22
C ALA A 244 21.42 3.49 6.14
N ALA A 245 21.36 4.74 5.66
CA ALA A 245 20.45 5.14 4.60
C ALA A 245 20.78 4.44 3.26
N GLN A 246 22.06 4.31 2.91
CA GLN A 246 22.52 3.55 1.75
C GLN A 246 22.14 2.07 1.84
N ALA A 247 22.31 1.45 3.01
CA ALA A 247 21.91 0.07 3.23
C ALA A 247 20.38 -0.11 3.09
N SER A 248 19.61 0.84 3.61
CA SER A 248 18.14 0.86 3.48
C SER A 248 17.72 0.97 2.01
N TYR A 249 18.32 1.88 1.25
CA TYR A 249 18.09 2.00 -0.20
C TYR A 249 18.38 0.69 -0.94
N ARG A 250 19.53 0.06 -0.68
CA ARG A 250 19.88 -1.24 -1.28
C ARG A 250 18.85 -2.32 -0.92
N GLN A 251 18.41 -2.38 0.33
CA GLN A 251 17.40 -3.33 0.78
C GLN A 251 16.07 -3.11 0.04
N THR A 252 15.60 -1.86 -0.08
CA THR A 252 14.38 -1.53 -0.80
C THR A 252 14.45 -1.96 -2.26
N VAL A 253 15.59 -1.72 -2.93
CA VAL A 253 15.80 -2.17 -4.33
C VAL A 253 15.77 -3.69 -4.43
N LEU A 254 16.48 -4.42 -3.56
CA LEU A 254 16.50 -5.89 -3.58
C LEU A 254 15.11 -6.49 -3.31
N THR A 255 14.37 -5.93 -2.36
CA THR A 255 12.99 -6.33 -2.08
C THR A 255 12.08 -6.06 -3.29
N ALA A 256 12.22 -4.92 -3.95
CA ALA A 256 11.45 -4.60 -5.15
C ALA A 256 11.68 -5.61 -6.29
N PHE A 257 12.94 -5.99 -6.55
CA PHE A 257 13.25 -7.05 -7.52
C PHE A 257 12.64 -8.40 -7.13
N GLN A 258 12.72 -8.77 -5.84
CA GLN A 258 12.15 -10.00 -5.33
C GLN A 258 10.62 -10.04 -5.52
N GLU A 259 9.92 -8.95 -5.21
CA GLU A 259 8.46 -8.85 -5.38
C GLU A 259 8.04 -9.04 -6.84
N VAL A 260 8.71 -8.38 -7.79
CA VAL A 260 8.43 -8.53 -9.22
C VAL A 260 8.68 -9.97 -9.67
N GLN A 261 9.83 -10.55 -9.30
CA GLN A 261 10.16 -11.93 -9.67
C GLN A 261 9.13 -12.93 -9.14
N ASN A 262 8.73 -12.81 -7.87
CA ASN A 262 7.72 -13.66 -7.26
C ASN A 262 6.37 -13.54 -7.97
N ALA A 263 5.98 -12.32 -8.34
CA ALA A 263 4.73 -12.08 -9.04
C ALA A 263 4.71 -12.70 -10.45
N VAL A 264 5.79 -12.55 -11.22
CA VAL A 264 5.91 -13.15 -12.56
C VAL A 264 5.86 -14.67 -12.50
N THR A 265 6.70 -15.26 -11.64
CA THR A 265 6.75 -16.71 -11.47
C THR A 265 5.42 -17.25 -10.95
N GLY A 266 4.79 -16.57 -10.00
CA GLY A 266 3.48 -16.98 -9.49
C GLY A 266 2.38 -16.91 -10.56
N LEU A 267 2.38 -15.88 -11.42
CA LEU A 267 1.36 -15.75 -12.47
C LEU A 267 1.48 -16.84 -13.54
N SER A 268 2.71 -17.22 -13.92
CA SER A 268 2.91 -18.32 -14.86
C SER A 268 2.51 -19.68 -14.28
N VAL A 269 2.85 -19.95 -13.01
CA VAL A 269 2.47 -21.17 -12.29
C VAL A 269 0.95 -21.24 -12.12
N LEU A 270 0.31 -20.17 -11.66
CA LEU A 270 -1.14 -20.14 -11.46
C LEU A 270 -1.92 -20.22 -12.79
N ALA A 271 -1.36 -19.74 -13.90
CA ALA A 271 -1.98 -19.92 -15.22
C ALA A 271 -2.05 -21.40 -15.61
N GLN A 272 -0.98 -22.18 -15.36
CA GLN A 272 -0.98 -23.63 -15.59
C GLN A 272 -1.91 -24.35 -14.61
N ALA A 273 -1.88 -23.97 -13.33
CA ALA A 273 -2.77 -24.52 -12.31
C ALA A 273 -4.25 -24.27 -12.65
N ALA A 274 -4.59 -23.10 -13.21
CA ALA A 274 -5.95 -22.78 -13.63
C ALA A 274 -6.45 -23.70 -14.76
N GLN A 275 -5.58 -24.02 -15.73
CA GLN A 275 -5.92 -24.96 -16.80
C GLN A 275 -6.18 -26.37 -16.25
N GLN A 276 -5.32 -26.85 -15.35
CA GLN A 276 -5.47 -28.15 -14.70
C GLN A 276 -6.70 -28.22 -13.80
N ALA A 277 -6.98 -27.16 -13.04
CA ALA A 277 -8.17 -27.07 -12.19
C ALA A 277 -9.46 -27.06 -13.02
N SER A 278 -9.47 -26.40 -14.18
CA SER A 278 -10.61 -26.44 -15.11
C SER A 278 -10.87 -27.87 -15.61
N ALA A 279 -9.82 -28.58 -16.04
CA ALA A 279 -9.95 -29.98 -16.48
C ALA A 279 -10.44 -30.89 -15.34
N ALA A 280 -9.95 -30.68 -14.11
CA ALA A 280 -10.39 -31.43 -12.94
C ALA A 280 -11.88 -31.21 -12.62
N VAL A 281 -12.38 -29.98 -12.77
CA VAL A 281 -13.82 -29.69 -12.63
C VAL A 281 -14.63 -30.44 -13.69
N ASP A 282 -14.21 -30.41 -14.95
CA ASP A 282 -14.93 -31.07 -16.04
C ASP A 282 -14.98 -32.59 -15.85
N ASP A 283 -13.89 -33.21 -15.40
CA ASP A 283 -13.85 -34.65 -15.12
C ASP A 283 -14.64 -35.01 -13.86
N ALA A 284 -14.61 -34.18 -12.81
CA ALA A 284 -15.44 -34.39 -11.62
C ALA A 284 -16.94 -34.27 -11.93
N ARG A 285 -17.35 -33.41 -12.87
CA ARG A 285 -18.75 -33.34 -13.33
C ARG A 285 -19.19 -34.63 -14.03
N LYS A 286 -18.36 -35.16 -14.92
CA LYS A 286 -18.61 -36.46 -15.58
C LYS A 286 -18.68 -37.59 -14.56
N LEU A 287 -17.79 -37.57 -13.57
CA LEU A 287 -17.77 -38.55 -12.48
C LEU A 287 -19.07 -38.54 -11.68
N VAL A 288 -19.59 -37.37 -11.33
CA VAL A 288 -20.90 -37.24 -10.65
C VAL A 288 -22.02 -37.83 -11.50
N SER A 289 -22.08 -37.49 -12.80
CA SER A 289 -23.09 -38.03 -13.71
C SER A 289 -23.05 -39.56 -13.75
N LEU A 290 -21.86 -40.14 -13.95
CA LEU A 290 -21.69 -41.59 -14.03
C LEU A 290 -22.03 -42.30 -12.71
N ALA A 291 -21.65 -41.72 -11.57
CA ALA A 291 -21.97 -42.27 -10.26
C ALA A 291 -23.49 -42.27 -10.02
N GLN A 292 -24.18 -41.20 -10.42
CA GLN A 292 -25.64 -41.09 -10.34
C GLN A 292 -26.34 -42.14 -11.21
N ASP A 293 -25.91 -42.32 -12.46
CA ASP A 293 -26.49 -43.31 -13.38
C ASP A 293 -26.32 -44.73 -12.85
N ARG A 294 -25.13 -45.07 -12.34
CA ARG A 294 -24.84 -46.39 -11.77
C ARG A 294 -25.63 -46.66 -10.49
N TYR A 295 -25.77 -45.66 -9.62
CA TYR A 295 -26.58 -45.77 -8.42
C TYR A 295 -28.07 -45.93 -8.75
N ALA A 296 -28.59 -45.16 -9.72
CA ALA A 296 -29.96 -45.29 -10.20
C ALA A 296 -30.25 -46.69 -10.78
N GLY A 297 -29.28 -47.29 -11.46
CA GLY A 297 -29.33 -48.68 -11.94
C GLY A 297 -29.08 -49.76 -10.88
N GLY A 298 -28.81 -49.40 -9.62
CA GLY A 298 -28.52 -50.34 -8.53
C GLY A 298 -27.15 -51.04 -8.63
N LEU A 299 -26.22 -50.48 -9.42
CA LEU A 299 -24.91 -51.08 -9.71
C LEU A 299 -23.81 -50.68 -8.73
N THR A 300 -24.03 -49.64 -7.93
CA THR A 300 -23.06 -49.10 -6.96
C THR A 300 -23.77 -48.63 -5.69
N PRO A 301 -23.09 -48.63 -4.52
CA PRO A 301 -23.63 -48.05 -3.29
C PRO A 301 -23.76 -46.53 -3.37
N PHE A 302 -24.60 -45.93 -2.52
CA PHE A 302 -24.85 -44.48 -2.52
C PHE A 302 -23.61 -43.64 -2.15
N ILE A 303 -22.71 -44.20 -1.34
CA ILE A 303 -21.46 -43.53 -0.94
C ILE A 303 -20.58 -43.13 -2.14
N ASP A 304 -20.68 -43.82 -3.27
CA ASP A 304 -19.93 -43.49 -4.49
C ASP A 304 -20.45 -42.16 -5.09
N VAL A 305 -21.75 -41.91 -5.03
CA VAL A 305 -22.38 -40.64 -5.46
C VAL A 305 -21.94 -39.50 -4.54
N LEU A 306 -21.98 -39.73 -3.22
CA LEU A 306 -21.53 -38.77 -2.22
C LEU A 306 -20.06 -38.39 -2.42
N THR A 307 -19.20 -39.38 -2.65
CA THR A 307 -17.78 -39.19 -2.89
C THR A 307 -17.54 -38.38 -4.17
N ALA A 308 -18.24 -38.70 -5.26
CA ALA A 308 -18.16 -37.94 -6.50
C ALA A 308 -18.63 -36.48 -6.33
N GLN A 309 -19.72 -36.24 -5.60
CA GLN A 309 -20.23 -34.89 -5.32
C GLN A 309 -19.25 -34.08 -4.47
N GLN A 310 -18.65 -34.69 -3.45
CA GLN A 310 -17.63 -34.05 -2.62
C GLN A 310 -16.38 -33.69 -3.45
N GLN A 311 -15.95 -34.58 -4.35
CA GLN A 311 -14.84 -34.32 -5.27
C GLN A 311 -15.15 -33.15 -6.22
N LEU A 312 -16.37 -33.08 -6.76
CA LEU A 312 -16.80 -31.96 -7.61
C LEU A 312 -16.80 -30.65 -6.83
N LEU A 313 -17.42 -30.61 -5.65
CA LEU A 313 -17.44 -29.42 -4.80
C LEU A 313 -16.01 -28.92 -4.48
N THR A 314 -15.12 -29.85 -4.14
CA THR A 314 -13.73 -29.55 -3.82
C THR A 314 -12.99 -28.98 -5.05
N SER A 315 -13.19 -29.58 -6.22
CA SER A 315 -12.58 -29.14 -7.48
C SER A 315 -13.09 -27.77 -7.94
N GLU A 316 -14.40 -27.52 -7.83
CA GLU A 316 -14.99 -26.21 -8.18
C GLU A 316 -14.49 -25.10 -7.26
N ARG A 317 -14.44 -25.36 -5.94
CA ARG A 317 -13.89 -24.38 -4.98
C ARG A 317 -12.40 -24.10 -5.24
N GLN A 318 -11.60 -25.12 -5.49
CA GLN A 318 -10.18 -24.95 -5.81
C GLN A 318 -9.98 -24.13 -7.10
N ALA A 319 -10.79 -24.38 -8.13
CA ALA A 319 -10.74 -23.60 -9.37
C ALA A 319 -11.07 -22.12 -9.12
N VAL A 320 -12.09 -21.82 -8.31
CA VAL A 320 -12.43 -20.44 -7.91
C VAL A 320 -11.27 -19.77 -7.16
N GLN A 321 -10.69 -20.46 -6.18
CA GLN A 321 -9.57 -19.96 -5.39
C GLN A 321 -8.34 -19.64 -6.24
N ILE A 322 -8.01 -20.51 -7.20
CA ILE A 322 -6.91 -20.26 -8.14
C ILE A 322 -7.17 -19.00 -8.97
N GLN A 323 -8.41 -18.78 -9.43
CA GLN A 323 -8.73 -17.55 -10.18
C GLN A 323 -8.65 -16.29 -9.30
N GLY A 324 -9.11 -16.36 -8.05
CA GLY A 324 -8.96 -15.29 -7.08
C GLY A 324 -7.50 -14.94 -6.80
N GLN A 325 -6.67 -15.95 -6.56
CA GLN A 325 -5.21 -15.80 -6.39
C GLN A 325 -4.56 -15.17 -7.61
N ARG A 326 -4.96 -15.55 -8.84
CA ARG A 326 -4.45 -14.93 -10.07
C ARG A 326 -4.77 -13.44 -10.14
N ALA A 327 -6.00 -13.04 -9.84
CA ALA A 327 -6.35 -11.62 -9.85
C ALA A 327 -5.62 -10.82 -8.78
N ALA A 328 -5.55 -11.34 -7.55
CA ALA A 328 -4.78 -10.73 -6.48
C ALA A 328 -3.29 -10.57 -6.86
N LEU A 329 -2.71 -11.57 -7.54
CA LEU A 329 -1.33 -11.53 -7.97
C LEU A 329 -1.07 -10.54 -9.11
N VAL A 330 -2.04 -10.32 -10.01
CA VAL A 330 -1.93 -9.22 -11.00
C VAL A 330 -1.95 -7.86 -10.30
N VAL A 331 -2.82 -7.66 -9.31
CA VAL A 331 -2.83 -6.43 -8.51
C VAL A 331 -1.50 -6.24 -7.80
N PHE A 332 -0.96 -7.30 -7.19
CA PHE A 332 0.35 -7.28 -6.55
C PHE A 332 1.46 -6.92 -7.54
N LEU A 333 1.44 -7.47 -8.76
CA LEU A 333 2.41 -7.12 -9.79
C LEU A 333 2.29 -5.65 -10.22
N ALA A 334 1.07 -5.15 -10.43
CA ALA A 334 0.84 -3.74 -10.75
C ALA A 334 1.40 -2.81 -9.66
N LYS A 335 1.23 -3.18 -8.37
CA LYS A 335 1.88 -2.50 -7.24
C LYS A 335 3.41 -2.61 -7.31
N ALA A 336 3.94 -3.81 -7.51
CA ALA A 336 5.38 -4.07 -7.52
C ALA A 336 6.11 -3.31 -8.64
N LEU A 337 5.40 -2.92 -9.70
CA LEU A 337 5.90 -2.10 -10.81
C LEU A 337 5.73 -0.59 -10.62
N GLY A 338 5.18 -0.13 -9.50
CA GLY A 338 4.99 1.29 -9.21
C GLY A 338 3.66 1.89 -9.67
N GLY A 339 2.71 1.08 -10.17
CA GLY A 339 1.42 1.56 -10.69
C GLY A 339 1.50 2.16 -12.10
N GLY A 340 0.36 2.65 -12.62
CA GLY A 340 0.30 3.32 -13.94
C GLY A 340 0.57 2.41 -15.14
N TRP A 341 0.37 1.10 -15.00
CA TRP A 341 0.47 0.18 -16.13
C TRP A 341 -0.78 0.26 -16.99
N ASP A 342 -0.71 1.09 -18.03
CA ASP A 342 -1.63 1.02 -19.16
C ASP A 342 -1.10 -0.10 -20.07
N GLY A 343 -1.83 -1.22 -20.18
CA GLY A 343 -1.41 -2.45 -20.87
C GLY A 343 -1.11 -2.34 -22.37
N GLY A 344 -0.13 -1.53 -22.75
CA GLY A 344 0.26 -1.23 -24.14
C GLY A 344 -0.28 0.09 -24.70
N ALA A 345 -0.92 0.95 -23.90
CA ALA A 345 -1.16 2.33 -24.35
C ALA A 345 0.14 3.12 -24.18
N ALA A 346 0.70 3.58 -25.30
CA ALA A 346 1.82 4.51 -25.28
C ALA A 346 1.49 5.70 -24.34
N PRO A 347 2.48 6.26 -23.62
CA PRO A 347 2.23 7.38 -22.74
C PRO A 347 1.63 8.51 -23.58
N THR A 348 0.36 8.82 -23.36
CA THR A 348 -0.17 10.11 -23.78
C THR A 348 0.56 11.12 -22.93
N ASP A 349 1.49 11.85 -23.52
CA ASP A 349 2.04 13.07 -22.96
C ASP A 349 0.87 13.91 -22.46
N VAL A 350 0.64 13.88 -21.15
CA VAL A 350 -0.14 14.91 -20.47
C VAL A 350 0.78 16.11 -20.43
N ALA A 351 0.92 16.74 -21.60
CA ALA A 351 1.53 18.04 -21.73
C ALA A 351 0.82 18.96 -20.74
N ALA A 352 1.63 19.56 -19.86
CA ALA A 352 1.21 20.48 -18.84
C ALA A 352 0.16 21.45 -19.40
N ALA A 353 -1.08 21.33 -18.92
CA ALA A 353 -2.07 22.38 -19.08
C ALA A 353 -1.56 23.59 -18.29
N GLY A 354 -0.86 24.49 -18.98
CA GLY A 354 -0.46 25.79 -18.45
C GLY A 354 -1.69 26.59 -17.99
N PRO A 355 -1.54 27.49 -17.03
CA PRO A 355 -2.66 28.29 -16.52
C PRO A 355 -3.24 29.15 -17.65
N GLN A 356 -4.55 29.03 -17.88
CA GLN A 356 -5.31 29.95 -18.73
C GLN A 356 -5.22 31.38 -18.15
N PRO A 357 -4.93 32.40 -18.97
CA PRO A 357 -4.91 33.77 -18.50
C PRO A 357 -6.34 34.24 -18.18
N ALA A 358 -6.50 34.89 -17.04
CA ALA A 358 -7.74 35.51 -16.61
C ALA A 358 -8.23 36.54 -17.63
N ALA A 359 -9.52 36.47 -17.98
CA ALA A 359 -10.18 37.44 -18.83
C ALA A 359 -10.13 38.83 -18.18
N SER A 360 -9.59 39.80 -18.91
CA SER A 360 -9.62 41.22 -18.58
C SER A 360 -11.06 41.74 -18.63
N VAL A 361 -11.58 42.16 -17.48
CA VAL A 361 -12.72 43.08 -17.43
C VAL A 361 -12.15 44.49 -17.60
N GLY A 362 -12.37 45.06 -18.79
CA GLY A 362 -12.19 46.48 -19.08
C GLY A 362 -13.44 47.29 -18.71
N PRO A 363 -13.31 48.62 -18.66
CA PRO A 363 -14.03 49.54 -17.76
C PRO A 363 -15.54 49.65 -17.94
#